data_AF-A0A7C5T5F8-F1
#
_entry.id   AF-A0A7C5T5F8-F1
#
_cell.length_a   1.000
_cell.length_b   1.000
_cell.length_c   1.000
_cell.angle_alpha   90.00
_cell.angle_beta   90.00
_cell.angle_gamma   90.00
#
_symmetry.space_group_name_H-M   'P 1'
#
loop_
_entity.id
_entity.type
_entity.pdbx_description
1 polymer ?
#
loop_
_entity_poly.entity_id
_entity_poly.type
_entity_poly.pdbx_seq_one_letter_code
_entity_poly.pdbx_strand_id
1 'polypeptide(L)' 'MSRASLGVKGVAVIPKEEAKELFRRLRLRPWQLPWIRASDPLAQSVGARPGDVLKVVRESPTAGEFITYRLVVPG' A
#
# COMPACT_ATOMS: atom_id res chain seq x y z
N MET A 1 11.26 -11.95 -6.92
CA MET A 1 11.88 -11.41 -5.67
C MET A 1 11.02 -11.86 -4.50
N SER A 2 11.61 -12.46 -3.47
CA SER A 2 10.85 -13.02 -2.34
C SER A 2 10.40 -11.89 -1.40
N ARG A 3 9.24 -12.05 -0.76
CA ARG A 3 8.69 -11.07 0.21
C ARG A 3 9.69 -10.72 1.33
N ALA A 4 10.55 -11.68 1.67
CA ALA A 4 11.57 -11.55 2.71
C ALA A 4 12.65 -10.50 2.41
N SER A 5 13.02 -10.27 1.14
CA SER A 5 14.13 -9.35 0.81
C SER A 5 13.77 -7.86 0.95
N LEU A 6 12.47 -7.52 1.03
CA LEU A 6 12.00 -6.15 1.16
C LEU A 6 11.65 -5.76 2.61
N GLY A 7 11.80 -6.69 3.57
CA GLY A 7 11.35 -6.47 4.95
C GLY A 7 9.83 -6.29 5.08
N VAL A 8 9.07 -6.78 4.09
CA VAL A 8 7.61 -6.66 4.04
C VAL A 8 7.00 -8.00 4.46
N LYS A 9 6.17 -7.96 5.51
CA LYS A 9 5.43 -9.12 6.01
C LYS A 9 4.26 -9.47 5.10
N GLY A 10 3.58 -8.45 4.57
CA GLY A 10 2.47 -8.64 3.64
C GLY A 10 2.14 -7.40 2.82
N VAL A 11 1.60 -7.62 1.63
CA VAL A 11 1.02 -6.58 0.78
C VAL A 11 -0.31 -7.08 0.22
N ALA A 12 -1.31 -6.20 0.21
CA ALA A 12 -2.61 -6.46 -0.37
C ALA A 12 -3.21 -5.17 -0.97
N VAL A 13 -4.02 -5.32 -2.01
CA VAL A 13 -4.90 -4.25 -2.51
C VAL A 13 -6.13 -4.19 -1.60
N ILE A 14 -6.46 -3.00 -1.10
CA ILE A 14 -7.69 -2.85 -0.29
C ILE A 14 -8.91 -2.61 -1.20
N PRO A 15 -10.11 -3.07 -0.79
CA PRO A 15 -11.35 -2.76 -1.49
C PRO A 15 -11.62 -1.25 -1.55
N LYS A 16 -12.38 -0.82 -2.56
CA LYS A 16 -12.72 0.60 -2.76
C LYS A 16 -13.52 1.16 -1.59
N GLU A 17 -14.34 0.34 -0.96
CA GLU A 17 -15.17 0.68 0.19
C GLU A 17 -14.29 0.99 1.41
N GLU A 18 -13.32 0.11 1.70
CA GLU A 18 -12.34 0.29 2.78
C GLU A 18 -11.47 1.53 2.51
N ALA A 19 -11.04 1.74 1.26
CA ALA A 19 -10.28 2.93 0.87
C ALA A 19 -11.09 4.22 1.10
N LYS A 20 -12.38 4.24 0.74
CA LYS A 20 -13.26 5.39 0.98
C LYS A 20 -13.39 5.70 2.47
N GLU A 21 -13.55 4.67 3.30
CA GLU A 21 -13.63 4.84 4.75
C GLU A 21 -12.31 5.37 5.33
N LEU A 22 -11.18 4.82 4.88
CA LEU A 22 -9.84 5.29 5.25
C LEU A 22 -9.67 6.79 4.96
N PHE A 23 -10.01 7.22 3.74
CA PHE A 23 -9.93 8.63 3.36
C PHE A 23 -10.84 9.54 4.19
N ARG A 24 -12.05 9.07 4.51
CA ARG A 24 -12.98 9.80 5.39
C ARG A 24 -12.44 9.94 6.81
N ARG A 25 -11.96 8.83 7.40
CA ARG A 25 -11.46 8.78 8.77
C ARG A 25 -10.21 9.64 8.95
N LEU A 26 -9.28 9.58 7.99
CA LEU A 26 -8.03 10.33 8.02
C LEU A 26 -8.16 11.75 7.45
N ARG A 27 -9.31 12.09 6.85
CA ARG A 27 -9.56 13.36 6.14
C ARG A 27 -8.49 13.65 5.09
N LEU A 28 -8.09 12.62 4.35
CA LEU A 28 -7.07 12.69 3.31
C LEU A 28 -7.68 12.56 1.92
N ARG A 29 -7.09 13.26 0.96
CA ARG A 29 -7.29 13.05 -0.48
C ARG A 29 -6.38 11.90 -0.95
N PRO A 30 -6.75 11.14 -1.98
CA PRO A 30 -5.95 9.99 -2.45
C PRO A 30 -4.49 10.32 -2.75
N TRP A 31 -4.22 11.47 -3.38
CA TRP A 31 -2.86 11.91 -3.73
C TRP A 31 -1.99 12.28 -2.54
N GLN A 32 -2.57 12.45 -1.34
CA GLN A 32 -1.80 12.72 -0.12
C GLN A 32 -1.21 11.44 0.48
N LEU A 33 -1.65 10.26 0.03
CA LEU A 33 -0.95 9.02 0.38
C LEU A 33 0.41 8.97 -0.32
N PRO A 34 1.43 8.35 0.29
CA PRO A 34 2.67 8.04 -0.41
C PRO A 34 2.41 7.23 -1.68
N TRP A 35 3.08 7.56 -2.77
CA TRP A 35 2.85 6.89 -4.05
C TRP A 35 3.73 5.66 -4.24
N ILE A 36 3.28 4.74 -5.07
CA ILE A 36 4.05 3.60 -5.58
C ILE A 36 3.75 3.43 -7.08
N ARG A 37 4.74 3.12 -7.89
CA ARG A 37 4.52 2.94 -9.34
C ARG A 37 3.86 1.60 -9.62
N ALA A 38 3.05 1.53 -10.67
CA ALA A 38 2.53 0.27 -11.18
C ALA A 38 3.65 -0.69 -11.65
N SER A 39 4.79 -0.14 -12.08
CA SER A 39 6.02 -0.90 -12.37
C SER A 39 6.76 -1.44 -11.13
N ASP A 40 6.39 -1.04 -9.92
CA ASP A 40 7.04 -1.53 -8.70
C ASP A 40 6.78 -3.04 -8.49
N PRO A 41 7.81 -3.87 -8.25
CA PRO A 41 7.64 -5.31 -8.05
C PRO A 41 6.63 -5.66 -6.94
N LEU A 42 6.51 -4.83 -5.90
CA LEU A 42 5.56 -5.04 -4.82
C LEU A 42 4.12 -4.83 -5.30
N ALA A 43 3.87 -3.82 -6.13
CA ALA A 43 2.57 -3.57 -6.75
C ALA A 43 2.21 -4.66 -7.77
N GLN A 44 3.18 -5.08 -8.59
CA GLN A 44 3.01 -6.16 -9.56
C GLN A 44 2.69 -7.51 -8.89
N SER A 45 3.32 -7.80 -7.74
CA SER A 45 3.12 -9.06 -7.03
C SER A 45 1.68 -9.29 -6.54
N VAL A 46 0.89 -8.23 -6.43
CA VAL A 46 -0.53 -8.27 -6.04
C VAL A 46 -1.48 -7.86 -7.17
N GLY A 47 -0.96 -7.66 -8.39
CA GLY A 47 -1.75 -7.28 -9.56
C GLY A 47 -2.42 -5.91 -9.46
N ALA A 48 -1.84 -4.99 -8.70
CA ALA A 48 -2.43 -3.67 -8.48
C ALA A 48 -2.36 -2.79 -9.73
N ARG A 49 -3.38 -1.95 -9.92
CA ARG A 49 -3.52 -1.05 -11.06
C ARG A 49 -3.43 0.41 -10.61
N PRO A 50 -3.08 1.35 -11.51
CA PRO A 50 -3.14 2.77 -11.19
C PRO A 50 -4.51 3.18 -10.63
N GLY A 51 -4.50 3.86 -9.49
CA GLY A 51 -5.69 4.25 -8.73
C GLY A 51 -6.03 3.32 -7.57
N ASP A 52 -5.43 2.13 -7.48
CA ASP A 52 -5.60 1.24 -6.34
C ASP A 52 -4.80 1.74 -5.13
N VAL A 53 -5.24 1.32 -3.94
CA VAL A 53 -4.54 1.58 -2.68
C VAL A 53 -3.95 0.28 -2.15
N LEU A 54 -2.65 0.26 -1.92
CA LEU A 54 -1.93 -0.85 -1.31
C LEU A 54 -1.85 -0.67 0.20
N LYS A 55 -2.20 -1.72 0.93
CA LYS A 55 -1.87 -1.89 2.34
C LYS A 55 -0.59 -2.72 2.43
N VAL A 56 0.48 -2.09 2.93
CA VAL A 56 1.77 -2.73 3.14
C VAL A 56 2.00 -2.87 4.63
N VAL A 57 2.24 -4.10 5.08
CA VAL A 57 2.52 -4.45 6.46
C VAL A 57 3.98 -4.86 6.55
N ARG A 58 4.74 -4.18 7.41
CA ARG A 58 6.15 -4.49 7.69
C ARG A 58 6.38 -4.63 9.19
N GLU A 59 7.42 -5.36 9.55
CA GLU A 59 7.87 -5.39 10.94
C GLU A 59 8.65 -4.12 11.25
N SER A 60 8.33 -3.52 12.39
CA SER A 60 8.98 -2.36 12.95
C SER A 60 9.71 -2.78 14.23
N PRO A 61 11.01 -2.50 14.37
CA PRO A 61 11.75 -2.80 15.59
C PRO A 61 11.18 -2.13 16.85
N THR A 62 10.48 -1.00 16.69
CA THR A 62 9.95 -0.20 17.81
C THR A 62 8.45 -0.39 18.03
N ALA A 63 7.67 -0.57 16.95
CA ALA A 63 6.21 -0.65 17.01
C ALA A 63 5.64 -2.06 16.76
N GLY A 64 6.50 -3.05 16.52
CA GLY A 64 6.09 -4.41 16.15
C GLY A 64 5.58 -4.45 14.71
N GLU A 65 4.32 -4.08 14.47
CA GLU A 65 3.74 -4.04 13.13
C GLU A 65 3.50 -2.60 12.67
N PHE A 66 3.98 -2.28 11.47
CA PHE A 66 3.76 -1.00 10.83
C PHE A 66 2.98 -1.16 9.53
N ILE A 67 1.83 -0.50 9.47
CA ILE A 67 0.92 -0.52 8.31
C ILE A 67 1.05 0.81 7.59
N THR A 68 1.32 0.76 6.29
CA THR A 68 1.30 1.94 5.42
C THR A 68 0.37 1.74 4.24
N TYR A 69 -0.32 2.81 3.86
CA TYR A 69 -1.23 2.85 2.72
C TYR A 69 -0.60 3.67 1.60
N ARG A 70 -0.43 3.06 0.42
CA ARG A 70 0.20 3.71 -0.74
C ARG A 70 -0.74 3.77 -1.94
N LEU A 71 -0.78 4.89 -2.64
CA LEU A 71 -1.55 5.04 -3.88
C LEU A 71 -0.72 4.55 -5.07
N VAL A 72 -1.28 3.67 -5.88
CA VAL A 72 -0.64 3.20 -7.11
C VAL A 72 -0.80 4.26 -8.20
N VAL A 73 0.32 4.72 -8.77
CA VAL A 73 0.35 5.70 -9.86
C VAL A 73 0.90 5.05 -11.14
N PRO A 74 0.52 5.57 -12.32
CA PRO A 74 1.13 5.13 -13.58
C PRO A 74 2.65 5.35 -13.58
N GLY A 75 3.39 4.41 -14.16
CA GLY A 75 4.83 4.50 -14.35
C GLY A 75 5.51 3.15 -14.35
#